data_AF-A0A352FHL8-F1
#
_entry.id   AF-A0A352FHL8-F1
#
_cell.length_a   1.000
_cell.length_b   1.000
_cell.length_c   1.000
_cell.angle_alpha   90.00
_cell.angle_beta   90.00
_cell.angle_gamma   90.00
#
_symmetry.space_group_name_H-M   'P 1'
#
loop_
_entity.id
_entity.type
_entity.pdbx_description
1 polymer ?
#
loop_
_entity_poly.entity_id
_entity_poly.type
_entity_poly.pdbx_seq_one_letter_code
_entity_poly.pdbx_strand_id
1 'polypeptide(L)' 'MPNHVHTLFTPVVEFGMSQIVHSWKSFAAHECNKLLQRSGRFWAREPFDRYIRNEQHFRNALA' A
#
# COMPACT_ATOMS: atom_id res chain seq x y z
N MET A 1 2.79 7.08 -10.31
CA MET A 1 3.84 6.48 -11.15
C MET A 1 3.34 5.17 -11.75
N PRO A 2 3.83 4.70 -12.90
CA PRO A 2 3.23 3.56 -13.61
C PRO A 2 3.49 2.19 -12.98
N ASN A 3 4.45 2.08 -12.05
CA ASN A 3 4.91 0.78 -11.51
C ASN A 3 4.80 0.64 -9.98
N HIS A 4 4.29 1.65 -9.26
CA HIS A 4 4.05 1.58 -7.82
C HIS A 4 2.97 2.57 -7.39
N VAL A 5 2.40 2.32 -6.20
CA VAL A 5 1.34 3.12 -5.60
C VAL A 5 1.84 3.72 -4.30
N HIS A 6 1.48 4.98 -4.04
CA HIS A 6 1.66 5.64 -2.75
C HIS A 6 0.31 5.79 -2.07
N THR A 7 0.26 5.55 -0.77
CA THR A 7 -0.94 5.77 0.03
C THR A 7 -0.57 6.46 1.34
N LEU A 8 -1.42 7.40 1.73
CA LEU A 8 -1.36 8.05 3.03
C LEU A 8 -2.67 7.77 3.75
N PHE A 9 -2.58 7.18 4.94
CA PHE A 9 -3.75 6.76 5.69
C PHE A 9 -3.49 6.80 7.20
N THR A 10 -4.56 6.96 7.96
CA THR A 10 -4.55 6.86 9.41
C THR A 10 -5.23 5.55 9.79
N PRO A 11 -4.52 4.58 10.37
CA PRO A 11 -5.13 3.35 10.86
C PRO A 11 -6.17 3.65 11.95
N VAL A 12 -7.29 2.93 11.92
CA VAL A 12 -8.17 2.82 13.09
C VAL A 12 -7.43 1.98 14.14
N VAL A 13 -7.57 2.32 15.42
CA VAL A 13 -6.79 1.77 16.55
C VAL A 13 -6.69 0.23 16.55
N GLU A 14 -7.74 -0.46 16.10
CA GLU A 14 -7.82 -1.92 16.09
C GLU A 14 -6.98 -2.60 14.99
N PHE A 15 -6.56 -1.87 13.96
CA PHE A 15 -5.89 -2.44 12.79
C PHE A 15 -4.45 -1.96 12.67
N GLY A 16 -3.51 -2.90 12.76
CA GLY A 16 -2.10 -2.63 12.50
C GLY A 16 -1.84 -2.33 11.03
N MET A 17 -0.84 -1.49 10.76
CA MET A 17 -0.43 -1.13 9.40
C MET A 17 -0.09 -2.35 8.54
N SER A 18 0.56 -3.37 9.11
CA SER A 18 0.87 -4.63 8.41
C SER A 18 -0.39 -5.39 7.97
N GLN A 19 -1.45 -5.41 8.78
CA GLN A 19 -2.72 -6.08 8.46
C GLN A 19 -3.45 -5.35 7.33
N ILE A 20 -3.50 -4.01 7.40
CA ILE A 20 -4.11 -3.16 6.38
C ILE A 20 -3.40 -3.35 5.03
N VAL A 21 -2.07 -3.21 5.02
CA VAL A 21 -1.27 -3.36 3.80
C VAL A 21 -1.36 -4.78 3.24
N HIS A 22 -1.39 -5.80 4.09
CA HIS A 22 -1.59 -7.19 3.66
C HIS A 22 -2.95 -7.36 2.95
N SER A 23 -4.03 -6.83 3.53
CA SER A 23 -5.37 -6.91 2.96
C SER A 23 -5.43 -6.28 1.56
N TRP A 24 -4.91 -5.05 1.42
CA TRP A 24 -4.86 -4.35 0.13
C TRP A 24 -4.02 -5.08 -0.90
N LYS A 25 -2.79 -5.49 -0.53
CA LYS A 25 -1.88 -6.19 -1.45
C LYS A 25 -2.48 -7.51 -1.91
N SER A 26 -3.12 -8.26 -1.02
CA SER A 26 -3.77 -9.52 -1.35
C SER A 26 -4.93 -9.30 -2.32
N PHE A 27 -5.92 -8.47 -1.96
CA PHE A 27 -7.09 -8.23 -2.80
C PHE A 27 -6.70 -7.72 -4.19
N ALA A 28 -5.89 -6.66 -4.25
CA ALA A 28 -5.47 -6.08 -5.52
C ALA A 28 -4.63 -7.05 -6.37
N ALA A 29 -3.76 -7.87 -5.76
CA ALA A 29 -3.00 -8.86 -6.52
C ALA A 29 -3.91 -9.89 -7.20
N HIS A 30 -4.95 -10.38 -6.51
CA HIS A 30 -5.89 -11.35 -7.08
C HIS A 30 -6.69 -10.74 -8.22
N GLU A 31 -7.28 -9.56 -8.00
CA GLU A 31 -8.10 -8.89 -9.03
C GLU A 31 -7.27 -8.44 -10.23
N CYS A 32 -6.10 -7.85 -10.02
CA CYS A 32 -5.23 -7.45 -11.12
C CYS A 32 -4.69 -8.64 -11.90
N ASN A 33 -4.31 -9.74 -11.22
CA ASN A 33 -3.89 -10.96 -11.91
C ASN A 33 -5.00 -11.53 -12.80
N LYS A 34 -6.25 -11.56 -12.29
CA LYS A 34 -7.42 -12.00 -13.03
C LYS A 34 -7.68 -11.12 -14.26
N LEU A 35 -7.69 -9.79 -14.08
CA LEU A 35 -7.93 -8.82 -15.15
C LEU A 35 -6.86 -8.89 -16.25
N LEU A 36 -5.60 -9.12 -15.86
CA LEU A 36 -4.46 -9.20 -16.77
C LEU A 36 -4.19 -10.61 -17.29
N GLN A 37 -5.05 -11.59 -16.97
CA GLN A 37 -4.89 -13.01 -17.35
C GLN A 37 -3.50 -13.60 -17.01
N ARG A 38 -2.96 -13.22 -15.85
CA ARG A 38 -1.66 -13.70 -15.35
C ARG A 38 -1.82 -14.38 -14.00
N SER A 39 -0.80 -15.13 -13.59
CA SER A 39 -0.73 -15.77 -12.28
C SER A 39 0.57 -15.42 -11.56
N GLY A 40 0.64 -15.73 -10.26
CA GLY A 40 1.84 -15.52 -9.45
C GLY A 40 1.95 -14.14 -8.81
N ARG A 41 3.17 -13.80 -8.37
CA ARG A 41 3.45 -12.62 -7.53
C ARG A 41 3.18 -11.31 -8.28
N PHE A 42 2.25 -10.51 -7.79
CA PHE A 42 1.93 -9.20 -8.35
C PHE A 42 2.80 -8.07 -7.77
N TRP A 43 2.91 -8.00 -6.44
CA TRP A 43 3.68 -6.97 -5.73
C TRP A 43 5.10 -7.44 -5.36
N ALA A 44 6.01 -6.49 -5.17
CA ALA A 44 7.25 -6.74 -4.45
C ALA A 44 6.98 -7.24 -3.01
N ARG A 45 7.88 -8.05 -2.46
CA ARG A 45 7.69 -8.70 -1.14
C ARG A 45 7.58 -7.65 -0.04
N GLU A 46 8.57 -6.79 0.07
CA GLU A 46 8.67 -5.79 1.13
C GLU A 46 7.95 -4.49 0.73
N PRO A 47 7.05 -3.96 1.56
CA PRO A 47 6.57 -2.60 1.41
C PRO A 47 7.63 -1.58 1.86
N PHE A 48 7.45 -0.33 1.46
CA PHE A 48 8.11 0.80 2.09
C PHE A 48 7.09 1.54 2.94
N ASP A 49 7.36 1.69 4.24
CA ASP A 49 6.49 2.40 5.17
C ASP A 49 7.24 3.47 5.96
N ARG A 50 6.54 4.54 6.31
CA ARG A 50 7.09 5.63 7.12
C ARG A 50 5.98 6.33 7.91
N TYR A 51 6.20 6.49 9.21
CA TYR A 51 5.29 7.26 10.08
C TYR A 51 5.41 8.76 9.82
N ILE A 52 4.28 9.46 9.71
CA ILE A 52 4.24 10.93 9.62
C ILE A 52 4.61 11.53 10.97
N ARG A 53 5.66 12.36 10.99
CA ARG A 53 6.29 12.84 12.23
C ARG A 53 5.88 14.26 12.60
N ASN A 54 5.46 15.06 11.62
CA ASN A 54 5.04 16.43 11.77
C ASN A 54 4.30 16.90 10.51
N GLU A 55 3.76 18.11 10.59
CA GLU A 55 3.02 18.79 9.51
C GLU A 55 3.86 18.95 8.22
N GLN A 56 5.15 19.30 8.34
CA GLN A 56 6.01 19.45 7.17
C GLN A 56 6.19 18.11 6.43
N HIS A 57 6.38 17.02 7.17
CA HIS A 57 6.46 15.68 6.60
C HIS A 57 5.14 15.26 5.94
N PHE A 58 4.00 15.57 6.57
CA PHE A 58 2.68 15.34 5.98
C PHE A 58 2.51 16.06 4.64
N ARG A 59 2.82 17.36 4.59
CA ARG A 59 2.74 18.16 3.35
C ARG A 59 3.65 17.63 2.25
N ASN A 60 4.89 17.24 2.59
CA ASN A 60 5.82 16.67 1.64
C ASN A 60 5.35 15.32 1.06
N ALA A 61 4.51 14.57 1.78
CA ALA A 61 3.97 13.30 1.32
C ALA A 61 2.73 13.46 0.41
N LEU A 62 2.11 14.63 0.38
CA LEU A 62 0.97 14.94 -0.49
C LEU A 62 1.36 15.52 -1.86
N ALA A 63 2.58 16.08 -1.96
CA ALA A 63 3.08 16.80 -3.12
C ALA A 63 3.66 15.87 -4.21
#